data_AF-A0A8C6RPN9-F1
#
_entry.id   AF-A0A8C6RPN9-F1
#
_cell.length_a   1.000
_cell.length_b   1.000
_cell.length_c   1.000
_cell.angle_alpha   90.00
_cell.angle_beta   90.00
_cell.angle_gamma   90.00
#
_symmetry.space_group_name_H-M   'P 1'
#
loop_
_entity.id
_entity.type
_entity.pdbx_description
1 polymer ?
#
loop_
_entity_poly.entity_id
_entity_poly.type
_entity_poly.pdbx_seq_one_letter_code
_entity_poly.pdbx_strand_id
1 'polypeptide(L)'
;TMFLWKCQGAQRGLWNIFKIWIWTVLCCDFLAHHGTDCWTYHYSQKPMNWENARKFCQENYTDLVAIQNKGEIEYLEETLPYSRTYYWIGIRKIGKTWTWVGTNKPLTKEAENWGTGEPNNKKSKEDCVEIYIKRSIDSGKWNDDACHKRKAALCYTVVQCEPLKAPELGTMNCIHPLGDFSFRSQCAFNCSEGTELVGIEEIHCGPSGNWSFLEPICQETSRNFSMIKEGNYNPLFIPVAVMVTAFSGLAFIIWLARRLKKGKKSQKRMDDPY
;
A
#
# COMPACT_ATOMS: atom_id res chain seq x y z
N THR A 1 -20.74 10.15 -20.57
CA THR A 1 -19.31 10.43 -20.37
C THR A 1 -19.06 10.53 -18.88
N MET A 2 -18.57 9.46 -18.26
CA MET A 2 -18.28 9.38 -16.82
C MET A 2 -16.97 10.11 -16.53
N PHE A 3 -16.97 11.07 -15.60
CA PHE A 3 -15.74 11.58 -15.00
C PHE A 3 -15.54 10.90 -13.65
N LEU A 4 -14.54 10.00 -13.59
CA LEU A 4 -14.10 9.33 -12.35
C LEU A 4 -13.31 10.32 -11.49
N TRP A 5 -13.58 10.33 -10.20
CA TRP A 5 -12.84 11.16 -9.25
C TRP A 5 -11.68 10.36 -8.63
N LYS A 6 -10.46 10.84 -8.81
CA LYS A 6 -9.23 10.22 -8.27
C LYS A 6 -9.06 10.61 -6.79
N CYS A 7 -8.85 9.61 -5.92
CA CYS A 7 -8.23 9.82 -4.61
C CYS A 7 -6.85 10.50 -4.82
N GLN A 8 -6.73 11.82 -4.58
CA GLN A 8 -5.46 12.54 -4.75
C GLN A 8 -4.46 12.19 -3.64
N GLY A 9 -3.38 11.49 -4.02
CA GLY A 9 -2.05 11.61 -3.42
C GLY A 9 -1.21 12.55 -4.29
N ALA A 10 -0.46 13.46 -3.67
CA ALA A 10 0.27 14.51 -4.36
C ALA A 10 1.39 13.99 -5.28
N GLN A 11 1.34 14.31 -6.57
CA GLN A 11 2.52 14.34 -7.47
C GLN A 11 2.38 15.53 -8.44
N ARG A 12 3.40 16.40 -8.46
CA ARG A 12 3.56 17.54 -9.37
C ARG A 12 3.86 17.03 -10.79
N GLY A 13 3.31 17.74 -11.78
CA GLY A 13 3.34 17.34 -13.19
C GLY A 13 4.64 17.63 -13.94
N LEU A 14 4.63 17.26 -15.22
CA LEU A 14 5.32 17.91 -16.35
C LEU A 14 4.67 17.43 -17.67
N TRP A 15 4.59 18.33 -18.65
CA TRP A 15 3.77 18.22 -19.87
C TRP A 15 4.58 17.77 -21.11
N ASN A 16 3.85 17.10 -22.03
CA ASN A 16 4.02 16.95 -23.50
C ASN A 16 5.17 16.12 -24.11
N ILE A 17 4.81 15.23 -25.06
CA ILE A 17 5.08 15.40 -26.52
C ILE A 17 4.39 14.32 -27.38
N PHE A 18 3.70 14.81 -28.41
CA PHE A 18 3.38 14.29 -29.75
C PHE A 18 2.43 13.09 -30.01
N LYS A 19 1.35 13.48 -30.69
CA LYS A 19 0.33 12.69 -31.38
C LYS A 19 0.95 11.83 -32.49
N ILE A 20 0.83 10.51 -32.34
CA ILE A 20 0.62 9.43 -33.36
C ILE A 20 0.40 8.08 -32.63
N TRP A 21 0.47 8.06 -31.29
CA TRP A 21 0.09 6.94 -30.41
C TRP A 21 -1.40 6.90 -30.02
N ILE A 22 -2.28 7.65 -30.68
CA ILE A 22 -3.65 7.90 -30.16
C ILE A 22 -4.56 6.67 -30.21
N TRP A 23 -4.40 5.72 -31.15
CA TRP A 23 -5.32 4.57 -31.22
C TRP A 23 -4.90 3.35 -30.39
N THR A 24 -3.60 3.16 -30.15
CA THR A 24 -3.11 2.14 -29.19
C THR A 24 -3.22 2.62 -27.75
N VAL A 25 -2.99 3.91 -27.49
CA VAL A 25 -3.20 4.51 -26.15
C VAL A 25 -4.69 4.58 -25.81
N LEU A 26 -5.59 4.92 -26.75
CA LEU A 26 -7.03 4.87 -26.47
C LEU A 26 -7.56 3.45 -26.22
N CYS A 27 -6.97 2.42 -26.82
CA CYS A 27 -7.35 1.02 -26.53
C CYS A 27 -6.83 0.58 -25.14
N CYS A 28 -5.61 0.98 -24.76
CA CYS A 28 -5.09 0.74 -23.41
C CYS A 28 -5.78 1.60 -22.35
N ASP A 29 -6.21 2.83 -22.64
CA ASP A 29 -6.97 3.68 -21.72
C ASP A 29 -8.42 3.20 -21.55
N PHE A 30 -9.00 2.59 -22.60
CA PHE A 30 -10.33 1.95 -22.52
C PHE A 30 -10.27 0.63 -21.74
N LEU A 31 -9.16 -0.10 -21.82
CA LEU A 31 -8.90 -1.29 -20.99
C LEU A 31 -8.35 -0.95 -19.60
N ALA A 32 -7.82 0.26 -19.37
CA ALA A 32 -7.38 0.76 -18.06
C ALA A 32 -8.49 1.55 -17.32
N HIS A 33 -9.75 1.40 -17.74
CA HIS A 33 -10.93 1.83 -16.98
C HIS A 33 -11.27 0.82 -15.86
N HIS A 34 -10.24 0.25 -15.22
CA HIS A 34 -10.39 -0.59 -14.03
C HIS A 34 -10.40 0.31 -12.79
N GLY A 35 -11.61 0.50 -12.24
CA GLY A 35 -11.96 1.06 -10.93
C GLY A 35 -10.84 1.71 -10.11
N THR A 36 -10.78 3.03 -10.18
CA THR A 36 -9.99 3.88 -9.26
C THR A 36 -10.81 4.39 -8.07
N ASP A 37 -12.01 3.84 -7.87
CA ASP A 37 -12.95 4.32 -6.87
C ASP A 37 -12.73 3.57 -5.56
N CYS A 38 -12.13 4.28 -4.60
CA CYS A 38 -11.81 3.80 -3.25
C CYS A 38 -13.05 3.31 -2.46
N TRP A 39 -14.24 3.71 -2.89
CA TRP A 39 -15.56 3.25 -2.42
C TRP A 39 -16.64 3.55 -3.45
N THR A 40 -17.82 2.94 -3.29
CA THR A 40 -19.02 3.17 -4.10
C THR A 40 -20.20 3.60 -3.23
N TYR A 41 -21.20 4.25 -3.81
CA TYR A 41 -22.40 4.70 -3.09
C TYR A 41 -23.64 3.92 -3.49
N HIS A 42 -24.50 3.67 -2.50
CA HIS A 42 -25.73 2.90 -2.65
C HIS A 42 -26.86 3.59 -1.90
N TYR A 43 -28.10 3.36 -2.29
CA TYR A 43 -29.24 3.94 -1.57
C TYR A 43 -30.40 2.96 -1.43
N SER A 44 -31.16 3.12 -0.35
CA SER A 44 -32.37 2.31 -0.14
C SER A 44 -33.52 2.81 -1.01
N GLN A 45 -34.28 1.89 -1.60
CA GLN A 45 -35.52 2.23 -2.32
C GLN A 45 -36.67 2.66 -1.38
N LYS A 46 -36.70 2.15 -0.14
CA LYS A 46 -37.76 2.43 0.84
C LYS A 46 -37.26 3.41 1.91
N PRO A 47 -37.95 4.54 2.13
CA PRO A 47 -37.59 5.46 3.21
C PRO A 47 -37.77 4.83 4.60
N MET A 48 -36.87 5.15 5.53
CA MET A 48 -36.84 4.62 6.90
C MET A 48 -36.31 5.67 7.90
N ASN A 49 -36.44 5.42 9.20
CA ASN A 49 -35.85 6.28 10.22
C ASN A 49 -34.31 6.15 10.21
N TRP A 50 -33.61 7.08 10.84
CA TRP A 50 -32.15 7.13 10.76
C TRP A 50 -31.48 5.87 11.33
N GLU A 51 -32.00 5.33 12.44
CA GLU A 51 -31.44 4.12 13.08
C GLU A 51 -31.56 2.89 12.16
N ASN A 52 -32.72 2.69 11.55
CA ASN A 52 -32.90 1.63 10.57
C ASN A 52 -32.10 1.89 9.29
N ALA A 53 -31.92 3.14 8.88
CA ALA A 53 -31.09 3.49 7.73
C ALA A 53 -29.63 3.10 7.97
N ARG A 54 -29.11 3.38 9.16
CA ARG A 54 -27.77 2.93 9.55
C ARG A 54 -27.65 1.42 9.56
N LYS A 55 -28.58 0.75 10.22
CA LYS A 55 -28.62 -0.72 10.27
C LYS A 55 -28.67 -1.33 8.87
N PHE A 56 -29.53 -0.81 8.00
CA PHE A 56 -29.61 -1.22 6.60
C PHE A 56 -28.26 -1.09 5.89
N CYS A 57 -27.56 0.04 6.06
CA CYS A 57 -26.25 0.23 5.44
C CYS A 57 -25.19 -0.72 6.00
N GLN A 58 -25.19 -0.99 7.32
CA GLN A 58 -24.23 -1.90 7.94
C GLN A 58 -24.49 -3.38 7.59
N GLU A 59 -25.74 -3.76 7.35
CA GLU A 59 -26.11 -5.12 6.97
C GLU A 59 -25.86 -5.44 5.49
N ASN A 60 -25.96 -4.43 4.61
CA ASN A 60 -25.92 -4.64 3.16
C ASN A 60 -24.68 -4.02 2.48
N TYR A 61 -24.00 -3.10 3.15
CA TYR A 61 -22.88 -2.30 2.64
C TYR A 61 -21.87 -2.06 3.78
N THR A 62 -21.14 -0.94 3.79
CA THR A 62 -20.21 -0.61 4.90
C THR A 62 -20.92 0.17 6.02
N ASP A 63 -21.38 1.39 5.77
CA ASP A 63 -22.16 2.20 6.73
C ASP A 63 -22.88 3.33 5.95
N LEU A 64 -23.61 4.21 6.66
CA LEU A 64 -24.09 5.47 6.09
C LEU A 64 -22.91 6.31 5.59
N VAL A 65 -23.15 7.07 4.52
CA VAL A 65 -22.10 7.86 3.86
C VAL A 65 -21.40 8.83 4.81
N ALA A 66 -20.06 8.83 4.74
CA ALA A 66 -19.18 9.77 5.42
C ALA A 66 -18.47 10.65 4.39
N ILE A 67 -19.10 11.75 3.99
CA ILE A 67 -18.65 12.63 2.91
C ILE A 67 -17.33 13.33 3.30
N GLN A 68 -16.29 13.20 2.49
CA GLN A 68 -14.96 13.75 2.85
C GLN A 68 -14.69 15.15 2.30
N ASN A 69 -15.38 15.57 1.24
CA ASN A 69 -15.07 16.81 0.52
C ASN A 69 -16.21 17.23 -0.42
N LYS A 70 -16.04 18.39 -1.08
CA LYS A 70 -17.02 18.97 -2.01
C LYS A 70 -17.19 18.17 -3.31
N GLY A 71 -16.14 17.53 -3.82
CA GLY A 71 -16.23 16.73 -5.05
C GLY A 71 -17.18 15.53 -4.89
N GLU A 72 -17.20 14.91 -3.72
CA GLU A 72 -18.18 13.86 -3.41
C GLU A 72 -19.62 14.38 -3.41
N ILE A 73 -19.85 15.60 -2.90
CA ILE A 73 -21.19 16.21 -2.91
C ILE A 73 -21.66 16.41 -4.35
N GLU A 74 -20.79 16.95 -5.22
CA GLU A 74 -21.09 17.12 -6.65
C GLU A 74 -21.41 15.80 -7.35
N TYR A 75 -20.61 14.76 -7.07
CA TYR A 75 -20.87 13.42 -7.60
C TYR A 75 -22.22 12.85 -7.14
N LEU A 76 -22.54 12.96 -5.84
CA LEU A 76 -23.81 12.49 -5.29
C LEU A 76 -25.00 13.26 -5.89
N GLU A 77 -24.86 14.57 -6.09
CA GLU A 77 -25.87 15.40 -6.77
C GLU A 77 -26.13 14.97 -8.21
N GLU A 78 -25.08 14.62 -8.96
CA GLU A 78 -25.22 14.18 -10.34
C GLU A 78 -25.90 12.79 -10.42
N THR A 79 -25.41 11.86 -9.62
CA THR A 79 -25.70 10.41 -9.76
C THR A 79 -26.95 9.94 -9.04
N LEU A 80 -27.31 10.52 -7.89
CA LEU A 80 -28.47 10.06 -7.13
C LEU A 80 -29.79 10.56 -7.74
N PRO A 81 -30.88 9.76 -7.71
CA PRO A 81 -32.18 10.24 -8.15
C PRO A 81 -32.76 11.26 -7.16
N TYR A 82 -33.68 12.09 -7.64
CA TYR A 82 -34.46 12.94 -6.74
C TYR A 82 -35.34 12.08 -5.82
N SER A 83 -35.34 12.42 -4.52
CA SER A 83 -36.19 11.79 -3.52
C SER A 83 -36.98 12.87 -2.79
N ARG A 84 -38.31 12.73 -2.72
CA ARG A 84 -39.19 13.67 -1.99
C ARG A 84 -38.88 13.72 -0.50
N THR A 85 -38.33 12.65 0.06
CA THR A 85 -37.96 12.57 1.49
C THR A 85 -36.48 12.82 1.72
N TYR A 86 -35.69 13.06 0.65
CA TYR A 86 -34.24 13.16 0.69
C TYR A 86 -33.57 11.91 1.29
N TYR A 87 -32.31 12.06 1.71
CA TYR A 87 -31.43 10.97 2.10
C TYR A 87 -30.81 11.20 3.48
N TRP A 88 -30.78 10.16 4.30
CA TRP A 88 -30.00 10.14 5.54
C TRP A 88 -28.51 9.95 5.24
N ILE A 89 -27.66 10.74 5.91
CA ILE A 89 -26.20 10.60 5.87
C ILE A 89 -25.65 10.22 7.25
N GLY A 90 -24.37 9.85 7.29
CA GLY A 90 -23.69 9.34 8.49
C GLY A 90 -23.30 10.40 9.52
N ILE A 91 -23.96 11.57 9.55
CA ILE A 91 -23.75 12.59 10.60
C ILE A 91 -24.86 12.47 11.64
N ARG A 92 -24.46 12.43 12.91
CA ARG A 92 -25.37 12.49 14.06
C ARG A 92 -24.82 13.43 15.13
N LYS A 93 -25.70 14.06 15.88
CA LYS A 93 -25.36 14.82 17.09
C LYS A 93 -25.21 13.87 18.27
N ILE A 94 -24.02 13.82 18.85
CA ILE A 94 -23.70 13.03 20.04
C ILE A 94 -23.31 14.02 21.14
N GLY A 95 -24.18 14.16 22.15
CA GLY A 95 -24.06 15.23 23.13
C GLY A 95 -24.28 16.61 22.49
N LYS A 96 -23.21 17.40 22.35
CA LYS A 96 -23.25 18.72 21.69
C LYS A 96 -22.45 18.78 20.39
N THR A 97 -21.91 17.65 19.93
CA THR A 97 -20.95 17.58 18.83
C THR A 97 -21.56 16.80 17.67
N TRP A 98 -21.44 17.34 16.45
CA TRP A 98 -21.74 16.61 15.23
C TRP A 98 -20.61 15.63 14.93
N THR A 99 -20.95 14.36 14.69
CA THR A 99 -19.97 13.28 14.56
C THR A 99 -20.31 12.42 13.35
N TRP A 100 -19.28 12.08 12.56
CA TRP A 100 -19.35 11.05 11.53
C TRP A 100 -19.39 9.68 12.19
N VAL A 101 -20.56 9.04 12.18
CA VAL A 101 -20.79 7.83 12.98
C VAL A 101 -20.01 6.61 12.48
N GLY A 102 -19.65 6.58 11.20
CA GLY A 102 -18.87 5.49 10.60
C GLY A 102 -17.39 5.50 11.00
N THR A 103 -16.79 6.68 11.19
CA THR A 103 -15.37 6.83 11.59
C THR A 103 -15.18 7.26 13.03
N ASN A 104 -16.28 7.54 13.74
CA ASN A 104 -16.31 8.14 15.08
C ASN A 104 -15.50 9.44 15.19
N LYS A 105 -15.37 10.19 14.09
CA LYS A 105 -14.63 11.46 14.05
C LYS A 105 -15.59 12.65 14.20
N PRO A 106 -15.25 13.67 15.02
CA PRO A 106 -16.02 14.89 15.07
C PRO A 106 -15.98 15.60 13.71
N LEU A 107 -17.09 16.25 13.36
CA LEU A 107 -17.19 17.09 12.17
C LEU A 107 -16.32 18.35 12.37
N THR A 108 -15.40 18.61 11.45
CA THR A 108 -14.58 19.82 11.46
C THR A 108 -15.27 20.95 10.72
N LYS A 109 -14.89 22.20 11.00
CA LYS A 109 -15.49 23.38 10.36
C LYS A 109 -15.27 23.45 8.85
N GLU A 110 -14.15 22.93 8.38
CA GLU A 110 -13.78 22.91 6.97
C GLU A 110 -14.60 21.88 6.18
N ALA A 111 -15.12 20.86 6.86
CA ALA A 111 -15.96 19.82 6.29
C ALA A 111 -17.46 20.16 6.33
N GLU A 112 -17.88 21.22 7.03
CA GLU A 112 -19.29 21.60 7.14
C GLU A 112 -19.89 21.99 5.79
N ASN A 113 -21.09 21.49 5.49
CA ASN A 113 -21.84 21.85 4.28
C ASN A 113 -23.33 22.10 4.57
N TRP A 114 -23.62 22.77 5.69
CA TRP A 114 -24.98 23.14 6.09
C TRP A 114 -25.69 24.03 5.07
N GLY A 115 -27.01 23.86 4.95
CA GLY A 115 -27.90 24.72 4.18
C GLY A 115 -28.07 26.09 4.80
N THR A 116 -28.73 26.99 4.09
CA THR A 116 -28.94 28.35 4.56
C THR A 116 -29.81 28.35 5.82
N GLY A 117 -29.24 28.78 6.95
CA GLY A 117 -29.92 28.81 8.25
C GLY A 117 -29.82 27.51 9.06
N GLU A 118 -29.02 26.54 8.63
CA GLU A 118 -28.82 25.26 9.31
C GLU A 118 -27.46 25.19 10.06
N PRO A 119 -27.34 24.35 11.12
CA PRO A 119 -28.41 23.56 11.75
C PRO A 119 -29.29 24.43 12.68
N ASN A 120 -30.60 24.29 12.56
CA ASN A 120 -31.56 25.19 13.23
C ASN A 120 -32.23 24.61 14.49
N ASN A 121 -32.16 23.29 14.69
CA ASN A 121 -32.80 22.57 15.79
C ASN A 121 -34.26 22.99 16.06
N LYS A 122 -35.06 23.21 15.01
CA LYS A 122 -36.43 23.78 15.03
C LYS A 122 -37.37 23.10 16.01
N LYS A 123 -37.18 21.79 16.28
CA LYS A 123 -38.03 21.00 17.18
C LYS A 123 -37.32 20.49 18.44
N SER A 124 -36.15 21.05 18.77
CA SER A 124 -35.36 20.73 19.97
C SER A 124 -34.89 19.26 20.11
N LYS A 125 -34.94 18.46 19.02
CA LYS A 125 -34.46 17.05 18.94
C LYS A 125 -34.07 16.67 17.49
N GLU A 126 -33.41 17.57 16.78
CA GLU A 126 -32.92 17.32 15.41
C GLU A 126 -31.47 16.87 15.46
N ASP A 127 -31.26 15.62 15.89
CA ASP A 127 -29.93 15.05 16.11
C ASP A 127 -29.39 14.26 14.91
N CYS A 128 -30.13 14.21 13.79
CA CYS A 128 -29.77 13.46 12.60
C CYS A 128 -29.71 14.37 11.38
N VAL A 129 -28.89 14.03 10.39
CA VAL A 129 -28.65 14.92 9.24
C VAL A 129 -29.10 14.30 7.94
N GLU A 130 -29.84 15.07 7.15
CA GLU A 130 -30.18 14.75 5.77
C GLU A 130 -29.36 15.57 4.77
N ILE A 131 -29.26 15.07 3.54
CA ILE A 131 -28.69 15.78 2.39
C ILE A 131 -29.75 16.05 1.32
N TYR A 132 -29.79 17.29 0.84
CA TYR A 132 -30.75 17.74 -0.18
C TYR A 132 -30.30 17.41 -1.61
N ILE A 133 -30.56 16.19 -2.05
CA ILE A 133 -30.29 15.79 -3.44
C ILE A 133 -31.31 16.40 -4.41
N LYS A 134 -30.81 17.09 -5.45
CA LYS A 134 -31.61 17.68 -6.55
C LYS A 134 -32.73 18.60 -6.05
N ARG A 135 -32.47 19.38 -5.00
CA ARG A 135 -33.39 20.38 -4.46
C ARG A 135 -33.23 21.71 -5.22
N SER A 136 -34.31 22.45 -5.42
CA SER A 136 -34.28 23.73 -6.15
C SER A 136 -33.42 24.81 -5.48
N ILE A 137 -33.30 24.76 -4.15
CA ILE A 137 -32.49 25.67 -3.34
C ILE A 137 -31.67 24.81 -2.37
N ASP A 138 -30.40 25.17 -2.17
CA ASP A 138 -29.48 24.46 -1.29
C ASP A 138 -29.28 22.97 -1.69
N SER A 139 -29.22 22.67 -2.99
CA SER A 139 -28.87 21.31 -3.46
C SER A 139 -27.48 20.91 -2.94
N GLY A 140 -27.32 19.66 -2.51
CA GLY A 140 -26.11 19.10 -1.91
C GLY A 140 -25.87 19.52 -0.47
N LYS A 141 -26.65 20.47 0.06
CA LYS A 141 -26.50 20.98 1.43
C LYS A 141 -27.17 20.08 2.45
N TRP A 142 -26.76 20.26 3.70
CA TRP A 142 -27.23 19.49 4.83
C TRP A 142 -28.28 20.22 5.65
N ASN A 143 -29.17 19.45 6.26
CA ASN A 143 -30.18 19.91 7.21
C ASN A 143 -30.22 18.97 8.42
N ASP A 144 -30.29 19.52 9.63
CA ASP A 144 -30.62 18.72 10.80
C ASP A 144 -32.13 18.45 10.83
N ASP A 145 -32.49 17.21 11.14
CA ASP A 145 -33.87 16.78 11.21
C ASP A 145 -34.05 15.72 12.30
N ALA A 146 -35.29 15.51 12.70
CA ALA A 146 -35.62 14.55 13.74
C ALA A 146 -35.40 13.12 13.23
N CYS A 147 -34.60 12.34 13.94
CA CYS A 147 -34.15 11.00 13.55
C CYS A 147 -35.28 10.00 13.24
N HIS A 148 -36.50 10.23 13.76
CA HIS A 148 -37.66 9.37 13.52
C HIS A 148 -38.31 9.58 12.15
N LYS A 149 -37.99 10.67 11.44
CA LYS A 149 -38.53 10.92 10.10
C LYS A 149 -38.04 9.86 9.11
N ARG A 150 -38.84 9.62 8.08
CA ARG A 150 -38.54 8.61 7.07
C ARG A 150 -37.83 9.24 5.88
N LYS A 151 -36.62 8.79 5.58
CA LYS A 151 -35.81 9.20 4.42
C LYS A 151 -35.10 7.99 3.83
N ALA A 152 -34.64 8.07 2.60
CA ALA A 152 -33.84 6.98 2.03
C ALA A 152 -32.49 6.91 2.75
N ALA A 153 -31.97 5.71 2.99
CA ALA A 153 -30.60 5.53 3.46
C ALA A 153 -29.63 5.80 2.29
N LEU A 154 -28.58 6.59 2.53
CA LEU A 154 -27.46 6.73 1.60
C LEU A 154 -26.22 6.07 2.23
N CYS A 155 -25.81 4.97 1.64
CA CYS A 155 -24.75 4.09 2.11
C CYS A 155 -23.51 4.24 1.24
N TYR A 156 -22.37 3.80 1.77
CA TYR A 156 -21.17 3.55 0.98
C TYR A 156 -20.67 2.12 1.18
N THR A 157 -19.91 1.62 0.20
CA THR A 157 -19.15 0.37 0.28
C THR A 157 -17.69 0.69 0.04
N VAL A 158 -16.84 0.45 1.04
CA VAL A 158 -15.38 0.58 0.90
C VAL A 158 -14.79 -0.61 0.16
N VAL A 159 -13.78 -0.38 -0.67
CA VAL A 159 -13.05 -1.46 -1.32
C VAL A 159 -12.25 -2.24 -0.27
N GLN A 160 -12.32 -3.57 -0.35
CA GLN A 160 -11.58 -4.50 0.52
C GLN A 160 -10.40 -5.10 -0.24
N CYS A 161 -9.30 -5.30 0.49
CA CYS A 161 -8.17 -6.11 0.05
C CYS A 161 -8.29 -7.53 0.62
N GLU A 162 -7.55 -8.46 0.02
CA GLU A 162 -7.47 -9.83 0.52
C GLU A 162 -7.03 -9.86 1.99
N PRO A 163 -7.74 -10.60 2.87
CA PRO A 163 -7.38 -10.69 4.28
C PRO A 163 -5.99 -11.31 4.48
N LEU A 164 -5.16 -10.62 5.24
CA LEU A 164 -3.79 -11.04 5.52
C LEU A 164 -3.70 -11.91 6.77
N LYS A 165 -2.62 -12.69 6.85
CA LYS A 165 -2.26 -13.47 8.04
C LYS A 165 -0.84 -13.11 8.48
N ALA A 166 -0.57 -13.29 9.77
CA ALA A 166 0.79 -13.14 10.27
C ALA A 166 1.73 -14.19 9.64
N PRO A 167 2.99 -13.83 9.33
CA PRO A 167 4.00 -14.78 8.87
C PRO A 167 4.25 -15.88 9.91
N GLU A 168 4.56 -17.11 9.49
CA GLU A 168 4.73 -18.29 10.37
C GLU A 168 5.78 -18.07 11.48
N LEU A 169 6.86 -17.34 11.19
CA LEU A 169 7.93 -17.01 12.13
C LEU A 169 7.94 -15.53 12.51
N GLY A 170 6.78 -14.87 12.47
CA GLY A 170 6.67 -13.44 12.72
C GLY A 170 5.35 -13.02 13.34
N THR A 171 5.18 -11.72 13.41
CA THR A 171 3.99 -11.05 13.91
C THR A 171 3.54 -10.01 12.90
N MET A 172 2.23 -9.72 12.91
CA MET A 172 1.62 -8.70 12.06
C MET A 172 0.75 -7.80 12.94
N ASN A 173 0.88 -6.49 12.79
CA ASN A 173 0.03 -5.51 13.45
C ASN A 173 -0.62 -4.62 12.38
N CYS A 174 -1.96 -4.52 12.40
CA CYS A 174 -2.72 -3.79 11.39
C CYS A 174 -3.58 -2.68 12.01
N ILE A 175 -3.73 -1.60 11.26
CA ILE A 175 -4.65 -0.50 11.53
C ILE A 175 -5.69 -0.47 10.42
N HIS A 176 -6.97 -0.43 10.78
CA HIS A 176 -8.12 -0.53 9.87
C HIS A 176 -9.06 0.67 10.01
N PRO A 177 -8.76 1.84 9.40
CA PRO A 177 -9.51 3.07 9.64
C PRO A 177 -10.97 3.07 9.13
N LEU A 178 -11.27 2.23 8.14
CA LEU A 178 -12.56 2.19 7.44
C LEU A 178 -13.25 0.82 7.50
N GLY A 179 -12.64 -0.14 8.19
CA GLY A 179 -13.05 -1.55 8.22
C GLY A 179 -11.88 -2.50 7.98
N ASP A 180 -12.05 -3.75 8.40
CA ASP A 180 -11.02 -4.79 8.33
C ASP A 180 -10.52 -4.97 6.90
N PHE A 181 -9.18 -4.96 6.74
CA PHE A 181 -8.47 -5.09 5.47
C PHE A 181 -9.02 -4.22 4.32
N SER A 182 -9.60 -3.06 4.64
CA SER A 182 -10.21 -2.16 3.67
C SER A 182 -9.26 -1.04 3.24
N PHE A 183 -9.62 -0.25 2.21
CA PHE A 183 -8.83 0.88 1.72
C PHE A 183 -8.22 1.73 2.85
N ARG A 184 -6.93 2.06 2.75
CA ARG A 184 -6.10 2.73 3.78
C ARG A 184 -5.76 1.89 5.02
N SER A 185 -6.10 0.61 5.04
CA SER A 185 -5.53 -0.30 6.02
C SER A 185 -4.01 -0.35 5.85
N GLN A 186 -3.29 -0.36 6.96
CA GLN A 186 -1.83 -0.46 7.01
C GLN A 186 -1.48 -1.63 7.91
N CYS A 187 -0.61 -2.52 7.46
CA CYS A 187 -0.15 -3.68 8.20
C CYS A 187 1.38 -3.66 8.25
N ALA A 188 1.92 -3.74 9.46
CA ALA A 188 3.35 -3.81 9.74
C ALA A 188 3.73 -5.22 10.21
N PHE A 189 4.87 -5.71 9.75
CA PHE A 189 5.35 -7.06 9.99
C PHE A 189 6.68 -7.04 10.74
N ASN A 190 6.82 -7.94 11.71
CA ASN A 190 8.07 -8.14 12.44
C ASN A 190 8.40 -9.62 12.53
N CYS A 191 9.67 -9.96 12.35
CA CYS A 191 10.15 -11.34 12.43
C CYS A 191 10.63 -11.70 13.84
N SER A 192 10.51 -12.98 14.19
CA SER A 192 10.97 -13.50 15.49
C SER A 192 12.50 -13.53 15.55
N GLU A 193 13.06 -13.60 16.76
CA GLU A 193 14.51 -13.67 16.94
C GLU A 193 15.13 -14.83 16.14
N GLY A 194 16.24 -14.55 15.43
CA GLY A 194 16.91 -15.53 14.59
C GLY A 194 16.41 -15.58 13.15
N THR A 195 15.36 -14.83 12.80
CA THR A 195 14.83 -14.75 11.43
C THR A 195 14.98 -13.34 10.84
N GLU A 196 14.98 -13.25 9.51
CA GLU A 196 15.09 -12.01 8.74
C GLU A 196 13.85 -11.84 7.86
N LEU A 197 13.38 -10.59 7.73
CA LEU A 197 12.24 -10.24 6.91
C LEU A 197 12.64 -10.15 5.43
N VAL A 198 12.00 -10.97 4.60
CA VAL A 198 12.11 -10.92 3.15
C VAL A 198 10.86 -10.23 2.61
N GLY A 199 11.01 -8.97 2.21
CA GLY A 199 9.92 -8.14 1.69
C GLY A 199 9.97 -6.71 2.24
N ILE A 200 8.80 -6.08 2.35
CA ILE A 200 8.66 -4.74 2.95
C ILE A 200 8.02 -4.87 4.33
N GLU A 201 8.51 -4.09 5.29
CA GLU A 201 8.05 -4.09 6.69
C GLU A 201 6.61 -3.60 6.86
N GLU A 202 6.12 -2.75 5.95
CA GLU A 202 4.79 -2.18 5.99
C GLU A 202 4.14 -2.16 4.61
N ILE A 203 2.89 -2.62 4.53
CA ILE A 203 2.08 -2.58 3.31
C ILE A 203 0.73 -1.94 3.58
N HIS A 204 0.13 -1.33 2.55
CA HIS A 204 -1.16 -0.67 2.66
C HIS A 204 -2.16 -1.14 1.60
N CYS A 205 -3.45 -1.15 1.96
CA CYS A 205 -4.53 -1.51 1.05
C CYS A 205 -4.86 -0.34 0.12
N GLY A 206 -4.61 -0.55 -1.17
CA GLY A 206 -4.78 0.44 -2.23
C GLY A 206 -6.23 0.64 -2.69
N PRO A 207 -6.48 1.64 -3.56
CA PRO A 207 -7.83 2.02 -3.99
C PRO A 207 -8.52 0.95 -4.84
N SER A 208 -7.76 0.08 -5.50
CA SER A 208 -8.28 -0.99 -6.37
C SER A 208 -8.45 -2.33 -5.63
N GLY A 209 -8.30 -2.36 -4.31
CA GLY A 209 -8.44 -3.60 -3.51
C GLY A 209 -7.21 -4.50 -3.55
N ASN A 210 -6.06 -3.94 -3.96
CA ASN A 210 -4.77 -4.63 -3.94
C ASN A 210 -3.86 -4.02 -2.88
N TRP A 211 -3.11 -4.87 -2.19
CA TRP A 211 -2.02 -4.44 -1.31
C TRP A 211 -0.90 -3.78 -2.13
N SER A 212 -0.25 -2.78 -1.54
CA SER A 212 0.84 -2.04 -2.17
C SER A 212 2.06 -2.91 -2.51
N PHE A 213 2.27 -3.97 -1.74
CA PHE A 213 3.30 -4.98 -1.95
C PHE A 213 2.75 -6.36 -1.57
N LEU A 214 3.44 -7.41 -2.02
CA LEU A 214 3.14 -8.78 -1.63
C LEU A 214 3.41 -9.01 -0.14
N GLU A 215 2.76 -10.03 0.43
CA GLU A 215 2.97 -10.46 1.80
C GLU A 215 4.45 -10.84 2.06
N PRO A 216 5.10 -10.29 3.10
CA PRO A 216 6.49 -10.60 3.41
C PRO A 216 6.61 -11.93 4.16
N ILE A 217 7.82 -12.52 4.12
CA ILE A 217 8.13 -13.81 4.74
C ILE A 217 9.26 -13.63 5.74
N CYS A 218 9.19 -14.31 6.88
CA CYS A 218 10.30 -14.40 7.83
C CYS A 218 11.09 -15.69 7.55
N GLN A 219 12.39 -15.55 7.24
CA GLN A 219 13.28 -16.66 6.95
C GLN A 219 14.34 -16.80 8.03
N GLU A 220 14.63 -18.02 8.49
CA GLU A 220 15.73 -18.28 9.42
C GLU A 220 17.04 -17.70 8.89
N THR A 221 17.69 -16.86 9.70
CA THR A 221 19.03 -16.40 9.40
C THR A 221 19.91 -17.63 9.46
N SER A 222 20.45 -18.04 8.31
CA SER A 222 21.57 -18.96 8.29
C SER A 222 22.78 -18.21 8.86
N ARG A 223 22.81 -18.07 10.20
CA ARG A 223 24.09 -18.04 10.90
C ARG A 223 24.71 -19.40 10.66
N ASN A 224 25.27 -19.58 9.47
CA ASN A 224 26.46 -20.38 9.32
C ASN A 224 27.46 -19.71 10.24
N PHE A 225 27.46 -20.12 11.50
CA PHE A 225 28.70 -20.22 12.23
C PHE A 225 29.50 -21.24 11.42
N SER A 226 30.12 -20.77 10.34
CA SER A 226 31.41 -21.27 9.96
C SER A 226 32.27 -21.01 11.19
N MET A 227 32.23 -21.96 12.13
CA MET A 227 33.49 -22.51 12.60
C MET A 227 34.25 -22.78 11.30
N ILE A 228 35.08 -21.83 10.88
CA ILE A 228 36.36 -22.20 10.35
C ILE A 228 36.91 -23.08 11.46
N LYS A 229 36.76 -24.40 11.34
CA LYS A 229 37.49 -25.32 12.20
C LYS A 229 38.95 -25.02 11.89
N GLU A 230 39.57 -24.18 12.70
CA GLU A 230 41.02 -24.20 12.86
C GLU A 230 41.36 -25.61 13.31
N GLY A 231 41.77 -26.45 12.36
CA GLY A 231 42.06 -27.83 12.69
C GLY A 231 42.05 -28.77 11.51
N ASN A 232 42.94 -28.53 10.54
CA ASN A 232 43.83 -29.61 10.08
C ASN A 232 45.08 -29.11 9.35
N TYR A 233 45.68 -27.99 9.77
CA TYR A 233 47.05 -27.70 9.36
C TYR A 233 48.00 -28.54 10.21
N ASN A 234 48.50 -29.63 9.63
CA ASN A 234 49.58 -30.42 10.22
C ASN A 234 50.88 -29.59 10.16
N PRO A 235 51.47 -29.19 11.30
CA PRO A 235 52.65 -28.32 11.35
C PRO A 235 53.90 -28.94 10.69
N LEU A 236 53.86 -30.23 10.32
CA LEU A 236 54.93 -30.88 9.55
C LEU A 236 54.94 -30.55 8.05
N PHE A 237 53.85 -30.02 7.48
CA PHE A 237 53.78 -29.77 6.03
C PHE A 237 54.62 -28.57 5.57
N ILE A 238 54.73 -27.53 6.40
CA ILE A 238 55.47 -26.31 6.05
C ILE A 238 56.99 -26.58 5.97
N PRO A 239 57.63 -27.24 6.96
CA PRO A 239 59.05 -27.58 6.85
C PRO A 239 59.36 -28.50 5.67
N VAL A 240 58.48 -29.48 5.38
CA VAL A 240 58.70 -30.44 4.29
C VAL A 240 58.58 -29.75 2.93
N ALA A 241 57.58 -28.89 2.71
CA ALA A 241 57.42 -28.15 1.46
C ALA A 241 58.59 -27.17 1.20
N VAL A 242 59.08 -26.50 2.26
CA VAL A 242 60.24 -25.61 2.17
C VAL A 242 61.52 -26.40 1.85
N MET A 243 61.69 -27.58 2.44
CA MET A 243 62.83 -28.45 2.14
C MET A 243 62.78 -28.96 0.69
N VAL A 244 61.63 -29.46 0.21
CA VAL A 244 61.48 -29.98 -1.16
C VAL A 244 61.73 -28.90 -2.21
N THR A 245 61.27 -27.67 -1.98
CA THR A 245 61.50 -26.53 -2.89
C THR A 245 62.95 -26.05 -2.86
N ALA A 246 63.60 -26.04 -1.70
CA ALA A 246 65.03 -25.71 -1.59
C ALA A 246 65.92 -26.73 -2.32
N PHE A 247 65.66 -28.04 -2.17
CA PHE A 247 66.47 -29.09 -2.82
C PHE A 247 66.26 -29.16 -4.34
N SER A 248 65.02 -28.99 -4.80
CA SER A 248 64.72 -28.94 -6.25
C SER A 248 65.29 -27.69 -6.91
N GLY A 249 65.23 -26.53 -6.23
CA GLY A 249 65.88 -25.30 -6.66
C GLY A 249 67.40 -25.44 -6.79
N LEU A 250 68.07 -26.04 -5.79
CA LEU A 250 69.52 -26.27 -5.85
C LEU A 250 69.90 -27.22 -6.99
N ALA A 251 69.14 -28.29 -7.20
CA ALA A 251 69.37 -29.23 -8.29
C ALA A 251 69.24 -28.54 -9.67
N PHE A 252 68.26 -27.65 -9.83
CA PHE A 252 68.06 -26.90 -11.06
C PHE A 252 69.18 -25.88 -11.31
N ILE A 253 69.65 -25.18 -10.27
CA ILE A 253 70.81 -24.27 -10.36
C ILE A 253 72.08 -25.03 -10.72
N ILE A 254 72.33 -26.19 -10.08
CA ILE A 254 73.49 -27.05 -10.41
C ILE A 254 73.40 -27.54 -11.86
N TRP A 255 72.21 -27.94 -12.32
CA TRP A 255 72.00 -28.36 -13.70
C TRP A 255 72.23 -27.21 -14.69
N LEU A 256 71.70 -26.01 -14.42
CA LEU A 256 71.95 -24.80 -15.22
C LEU A 256 73.44 -24.46 -15.27
N ALA A 257 74.15 -24.49 -14.14
CA ALA A 257 75.58 -24.24 -14.08
C ALA A 257 76.36 -25.27 -14.91
N ARG A 258 76.00 -26.56 -14.83
CA ARG A 258 76.59 -27.62 -15.68
C ARG A 258 76.29 -27.39 -17.16
N ARG A 259 75.07 -26.99 -17.51
CA ARG A 259 74.66 -26.70 -18.89
C ARG A 259 75.43 -25.50 -19.47
N LEU A 260 75.56 -24.42 -18.71
CA LEU A 260 76.34 -23.24 -19.08
C LEU A 260 77.84 -23.55 -19.21
N LYS A 261 78.40 -24.41 -18.34
CA LYS A 261 79.79 -24.87 -18.43
C LYS A 261 80.02 -25.76 -19.66
N LYS A 262 79.06 -26.61 -20.03
CA LYS A 262 79.09 -27.44 -21.25
C LYS A 262 79.02 -26.57 -22.52
N GLY A 263 78.19 -25.52 -22.51
CA GLY A 263 78.12 -24.53 -23.59
C GLY A 263 79.43 -23.76 -23.78
N LYS A 264 80.07 -23.29 -22.70
CA LYS A 264 81.38 -22.61 -22.78
C LYS A 264 82.52 -23.53 -23.25
N LYS A 265 82.48 -24.84 -22.92
CA LYS A 265 83.47 -25.82 -23.42
C LYS A 265 83.31 -26.12 -24.91
N SER A 266 82.09 -25.99 -25.45
CA SER A 266 81.82 -26.14 -26.89
C SER A 266 82.28 -24.90 -27.67
N GLN A 267 82.05 -23.69 -27.14
CA GLN A 267 82.49 -22.44 -27.76
C GLN A 267 84.02 -22.32 -27.79
N LYS A 268 84.70 -22.66 -26.68
CA LYS A 268 86.17 -22.63 -26.60
C LYS A 268 86.87 -23.65 -27.52
N ARG A 269 86.15 -24.62 -28.08
CA ARG A 269 86.68 -25.58 -29.09
C ARG A 269 86.53 -25.05 -30.53
N MET A 270 85.63 -24.09 -30.78
CA MET A 270 85.46 -23.48 -32.11
C MET A 270 86.37 -22.27 -32.35
N ASP A 271 86.94 -21.69 -31.29
CA ASP A 271 87.79 -20.48 -31.37
C ASP A 271 89.30 -20.77 -31.17
N ASP A 272 89.76 -22.03 -31.31
CA ASP A 272 91.18 -22.42 -31.27
C ASP A 272 91.64 -22.85 -32.67
N PRO A 273 92.35 -22.00 -33.43
CA PRO A 273 92.74 -22.27 -34.80
C PRO A 273 94.22 -22.67 -34.89
N TYR A 274 94.61 -23.81 -34.31
CA TYR A 274 95.89 -24.48 -34.60
C TYR A 274 95.80 -25.99 -34.33
#